data_AF-A0A7R9JJS7-F1
#
_entry.id   AF-A0A7R9JJS7-F1
#
_cell.length_a   1.000
_cell.length_b   1.000
_cell.length_c   1.000
_cell.angle_alpha   90.00
_cell.angle_beta   90.00
_cell.angle_gamma   90.00
#
_symmetry.space_group_name_H-M   'P 1'
#
loop_
_entity.id
_entity.type
_entity.pdbx_description
1 polymer ?
#
loop_
_entity_poly.entity_id
_entity_poly.type
_entity_poly.pdbx_seq_one_letter_code
_entity_poly.pdbx_strand_id
1 'polypeptide(L)'
;CANIGPADYNYDETISTLRYANRAKNIKNRARVNEDPKDALLRQFQSEIQELRKQLDDAGLPPHVNGDAAERESESSDDGSSDSETLRGKKKKPSSINNHLMTMDQLNDGEDTVDEYKENKEAEEVDEEKELKEMEDKEKHEVELKKTQTEHEELREKLSNLEKKILVGGENLLEKAQLQEQLLEASARELEQRKKREEQLRQELQEKEVCCPVILKVRPSHSPGVHSVSQVCARLDNLRKKKQIITQK
;
A
#
# COMPACT_ATOMS: atom_id res chain seq x y z
N CYS A 1 24.60 -26.85 -18.21
CA CYS A 1 25.35 -28.12 -18.38
C CYS A 1 26.57 -27.85 -19.25
N ALA A 2 27.67 -28.59 -19.05
CA ALA A 2 28.84 -28.54 -19.92
C ALA A 2 28.96 -29.92 -20.60
N ASN A 3 28.96 -29.95 -21.93
CA ASN A 3 28.94 -31.19 -22.71
C ASN A 3 30.33 -31.41 -23.33
N ILE A 4 30.87 -32.61 -23.20
CA ILE A 4 32.24 -32.96 -23.60
C ILE A 4 32.25 -34.38 -24.18
N GLY A 5 33.05 -34.62 -25.22
CA GLY A 5 33.24 -35.94 -25.83
C GLY A 5 34.49 -36.65 -25.30
N PRO A 6 34.51 -38.00 -25.22
CA PRO A 6 35.60 -38.77 -24.63
C PRO A 6 36.83 -38.95 -25.54
N ALA A 7 36.81 -38.40 -26.75
CA ALA A 7 37.84 -38.64 -27.75
C ALA A 7 39.12 -37.82 -27.50
N ASP A 8 40.26 -38.47 -27.67
CA ASP A 8 41.59 -37.99 -27.29
C ASP A 8 42.00 -36.71 -28.03
N TYR A 9 41.57 -36.56 -29.29
CA TYR A 9 41.87 -35.38 -30.11
C TYR A 9 41.13 -34.11 -29.65
N ASN A 10 40.13 -34.24 -28.76
CA ASN A 10 39.39 -33.11 -28.19
C ASN A 10 39.93 -32.68 -26.81
N TYR A 11 41.12 -33.16 -26.41
CA TYR A 11 41.67 -32.91 -25.08
C TYR A 11 41.76 -31.41 -24.74
N ASP A 12 42.28 -30.59 -25.66
CA ASP A 12 42.46 -29.15 -25.40
C ASP A 12 41.14 -28.38 -25.25
N GLU A 13 40.13 -28.73 -26.07
CA GLU A 13 38.78 -28.17 -25.98
C GLU A 13 38.05 -28.62 -24.72
N THR A 14 38.24 -29.89 -24.34
CA THR A 14 37.70 -30.51 -23.13
C THR A 14 38.21 -29.79 -21.88
N ILE A 15 39.52 -29.58 -21.79
CA ILE A 15 40.16 -28.87 -20.67
C ILE A 15 39.67 -27.41 -20.60
N SER A 16 39.55 -26.74 -21.74
CA SER A 16 39.06 -25.35 -21.81
C SER A 16 37.62 -25.23 -21.33
N THR A 17 36.75 -26.17 -21.74
CA THR A 17 35.34 -26.25 -21.32
C THR A 17 35.21 -26.53 -19.81
N LEU A 18 35.99 -27.48 -19.27
CA LEU A 18 35.99 -27.80 -17.83
C LEU A 18 36.49 -26.63 -16.98
N ARG A 19 37.55 -25.93 -17.43
CA ARG A 19 38.08 -24.74 -16.76
C ARG A 19 37.05 -23.61 -16.74
N TYR A 20 36.29 -23.44 -17.81
CA TYR A 20 35.17 -22.49 -17.85
C TYR A 20 34.04 -22.91 -16.90
N ALA A 21 33.64 -24.18 -16.91
CA ALA A 21 32.61 -24.71 -16.02
C ALA A 21 32.98 -24.54 -14.53
N ASN A 22 34.24 -24.76 -14.16
CA ASN A 22 34.73 -24.54 -12.79
C ASN A 22 34.66 -23.06 -12.39
N ARG A 23 35.07 -22.14 -13.28
CA ARG A 23 34.90 -20.69 -13.05
C ARG A 23 33.43 -20.30 -12.92
N ALA A 24 32.57 -20.81 -13.79
CA ALA A 24 31.13 -20.53 -13.78
C ALA A 24 30.44 -21.07 -12.51
N LYS A 25 30.88 -22.22 -11.97
CA LYS A 25 30.40 -22.77 -10.68
C LYS A 25 30.60 -21.80 -9.51
N ASN A 26 31.66 -20.99 -9.57
CA ASN A 26 31.99 -20.05 -8.50
C ASN A 26 31.20 -18.73 -8.59
N ILE A 27 30.40 -18.52 -9.63
CA ILE A 27 29.54 -17.34 -9.77
C ILE A 27 28.35 -17.48 -8.81
N LYS A 28 28.27 -16.58 -7.82
CA LYS A 28 27.18 -16.53 -6.85
C LYS A 28 26.08 -15.60 -7.35
N ASN A 29 24.92 -16.17 -7.73
CA ASN A 29 23.73 -15.38 -8.05
C ASN A 29 22.93 -15.10 -6.76
N ARG A 30 22.44 -13.86 -6.61
CA ARG A 30 21.44 -13.49 -5.60
C ARG A 30 20.05 -13.54 -6.22
N ALA A 31 19.42 -14.72 -6.16
CA ALA A 31 18.05 -14.88 -6.64
C ALA A 31 17.10 -13.99 -5.82
N ARG A 32 16.27 -13.21 -6.50
CA ARG A 32 15.15 -12.44 -5.94
C ARG A 32 13.91 -12.79 -6.75
N VAL A 33 12.76 -12.80 -6.08
CA VAL A 33 11.49 -12.87 -6.79
C VAL A 33 11.35 -11.56 -7.55
N ASN A 34 11.23 -11.64 -8.87
CA ASN A 34 10.93 -10.48 -9.69
C ASN A 34 9.47 -10.13 -9.46
N GLU A 35 9.25 -9.09 -8.69
CA GLU A 35 7.93 -8.51 -8.45
C GLU A 35 7.74 -7.35 -9.42
N ASP A 36 6.48 -7.11 -9.81
CA ASP A 36 6.17 -5.97 -10.64
C ASP A 36 6.44 -4.67 -9.85
N PRO A 37 7.03 -3.64 -10.48
CA PRO A 37 7.42 -2.41 -9.79
C PRO A 37 6.22 -1.67 -9.20
N LYS A 38 5.04 -1.85 -9.79
CA LYS A 38 3.78 -1.30 -9.28
C LYS A 38 3.31 -2.01 -8.02
N ASP A 39 3.38 -3.34 -8.01
CA ASP A 39 2.95 -4.17 -6.87
C ASP A 39 3.89 -4.01 -5.68
N ALA A 40 5.19 -3.90 -5.93
CA ALA A 40 6.18 -3.59 -4.90
C ALA A 40 5.89 -2.23 -4.22
N LEU A 41 5.50 -1.22 -5.00
CA LEU A 41 5.15 0.10 -4.49
C LEU A 41 3.82 0.09 -3.72
N LEU A 42 2.80 -0.59 -4.25
CA LEU A 42 1.51 -0.78 -3.57
C LEU A 42 1.69 -1.46 -2.22
N ARG A 43 2.53 -2.50 -2.15
CA ARG A 43 2.83 -3.19 -0.88
C ARG A 43 3.56 -2.30 0.12
N GLN A 44 4.50 -1.46 -0.34
CA GLN A 44 5.17 -0.48 0.52
C GLN A 44 4.16 0.53 1.09
N PHE A 45 3.31 1.10 0.24
CA PHE A 45 2.27 2.03 0.70
C PHE A 45 1.27 1.37 1.65
N GLN A 46 0.87 0.12 1.42
CA GLN A 46 0.01 -0.62 2.35
C GLN A 46 0.68 -0.84 3.72
N SER A 47 1.97 -1.21 3.72
CA SER A 47 2.72 -1.42 4.96
C SER A 47 2.85 -0.11 5.74
N GLU A 48 3.15 0.99 5.05
CA GLU A 48 3.27 2.31 5.67
C GLU A 48 1.93 2.84 6.19
N ILE A 49 0.83 2.65 5.44
CA ILE A 49 -0.52 2.98 5.93
C ILE A 49 -0.87 2.16 7.16
N GLN A 50 -0.53 0.85 7.18
CA GLN A 50 -0.81 0.00 8.32
C GLN A 50 -0.01 0.42 9.56
N GLU A 51 1.27 0.77 9.40
CA GLU A 51 2.10 1.29 10.49
C GLU A 51 1.57 2.64 11.01
N LEU A 52 1.21 3.57 10.13
CA LEU A 52 0.66 4.87 10.52
C LEU A 52 -0.72 4.74 11.20
N ARG A 53 -1.59 3.86 10.70
CA ARG A 53 -2.87 3.55 11.38
C ARG A 53 -2.62 3.00 12.77
N LYS A 54 -1.69 2.06 12.91
CA LYS A 54 -1.32 1.50 14.21
C LYS A 54 -0.79 2.58 15.17
N GLN A 55 0.05 3.50 14.70
CA GLN A 55 0.54 4.62 15.51
C GLN A 55 -0.59 5.56 15.97
N LEU A 56 -1.63 5.75 15.16
CA LEU A 56 -2.82 6.53 15.53
C LEU A 56 -3.74 5.77 16.50
N ASP A 57 -3.88 4.45 16.32
CA ASP A 57 -4.69 3.59 17.18
C ASP A 57 -4.05 3.44 18.57
N ASP A 58 -2.73 3.23 18.64
CA ASP A 58 -1.97 3.14 19.89
C ASP A 58 -2.02 4.47 20.69
N ALA A 59 -2.31 5.59 20.03
CA ALA A 59 -2.51 6.91 20.64
C ALA A 59 -3.96 7.16 21.12
N GLY A 60 -4.90 6.22 20.94
CA GLY A 60 -6.22 6.23 21.57
C GLY A 60 -7.27 7.15 20.94
N LEU A 61 -7.10 7.60 19.69
CA LEU A 61 -8.14 8.37 18.97
C LEU A 61 -9.03 7.47 18.09
N PRO A 62 -10.30 7.85 17.86
CA PRO A 62 -11.24 7.03 17.10
C PRO A 62 -10.83 6.85 15.63
N PRO A 63 -11.26 5.74 14.99
CA PRO A 63 -10.86 5.40 13.63
C PRO A 63 -11.34 6.47 12.63
N HIS A 64 -10.51 6.74 11.63
CA HIS A 64 -10.87 7.55 10.47
C HIS A 64 -11.99 6.85 9.66
N VAL A 65 -13.23 7.31 9.82
CA VAL A 65 -14.35 6.90 8.96
C VAL A 65 -14.19 7.57 7.59
N ASN A 66 -13.67 6.83 6.61
CA ASN A 66 -13.76 7.24 5.21
C ASN A 66 -15.22 7.07 4.77
N GLY A 67 -15.85 8.20 4.41
CA GLY A 67 -17.26 8.28 4.07
C GLY A 67 -17.61 7.60 2.75
N ASP A 68 -18.41 6.55 2.84
CA ASP A 68 -19.30 6.13 1.78
C ASP A 68 -20.56 7.01 1.79
N ALA A 69 -20.74 7.75 0.68
CA ALA A 69 -22.00 8.25 0.11
C ALA A 69 -23.22 8.46 1.03
N ALA A 70 -23.45 9.70 1.48
CA ALA A 70 -24.78 10.31 1.60
C ALA A 70 -24.67 11.79 2.03
N GLU A 71 -24.60 12.70 1.06
CA GLU A 71 -24.98 14.09 1.31
C GLU A 71 -26.50 14.14 1.53
N ARG A 72 -26.91 14.17 2.80
CA ARG A 72 -28.15 14.80 3.21
C ARG A 72 -27.77 16.04 4.00
N GLU A 73 -28.11 17.19 3.45
CA GLU A 73 -28.22 18.41 4.23
C GLU A 73 -29.20 18.20 5.38
N SER A 74 -28.79 18.62 6.57
CA SER A 74 -29.64 18.76 7.74
C SER A 74 -29.00 19.79 8.64
N GLU A 75 -29.27 21.05 8.33
CA GLU A 75 -29.20 22.13 9.31
C GLU A 75 -30.23 21.87 10.42
N SER A 76 -29.82 21.88 11.68
CA SER A 76 -30.57 22.51 12.78
C SER A 76 -29.76 22.44 14.09
N SER A 77 -29.36 23.63 14.52
CA SER A 77 -29.73 24.31 15.79
C SER A 77 -30.11 23.51 17.03
N ASP A 78 -29.86 24.21 18.17
CA ASP A 78 -30.55 24.13 19.48
C ASP A 78 -29.83 23.28 20.53
N ASP A 79 -29.75 23.60 21.82
CA ASP A 79 -29.89 24.78 22.68
C ASP A 79 -29.51 24.27 24.08
N GLY A 80 -29.04 25.15 24.96
CA GLY A 80 -28.69 24.80 26.33
C GLY A 80 -28.52 26.02 27.21
N SER A 81 -29.43 26.98 27.08
CA SER A 81 -29.60 28.06 28.06
C SER A 81 -30.20 27.52 29.35
N SER A 82 -29.72 28.00 30.50
CA SER A 82 -30.51 28.01 31.73
C SER A 82 -30.51 29.42 32.29
N ASP A 83 -31.72 29.95 32.28
CA ASP A 83 -32.17 31.27 32.68
C ASP A 83 -32.56 31.26 34.18
N SER A 84 -32.22 32.31 34.92
CA SER A 84 -33.17 32.93 35.86
C SER A 84 -32.65 34.30 36.30
N GLU A 85 -33.20 35.36 35.71
CA GLU A 85 -33.26 36.69 36.32
C GLU A 85 -34.18 36.72 37.57
N THR A 86 -33.97 37.69 38.48
CA THR A 86 -34.98 38.75 38.78
C THR A 86 -34.38 39.90 39.61
N LEU A 87 -34.13 41.03 38.92
CA LEU A 87 -34.51 42.43 39.19
C LEU A 87 -34.51 43.06 40.60
N ARG A 88 -33.80 44.20 40.71
CA ARG A 88 -34.20 45.58 41.15
C ARG A 88 -33.02 46.26 41.84
N GLY A 89 -32.53 47.45 41.51
CA GLY A 89 -33.09 48.60 40.82
C GLY A 89 -33.07 49.83 41.75
N LYS A 90 -32.08 50.73 41.59
CA LYS A 90 -32.23 52.21 41.45
C LYS A 90 -30.94 52.98 41.78
N LYS A 91 -30.64 53.90 40.87
CA LYS A 91 -29.57 54.90 40.86
C LYS A 91 -29.74 55.94 41.98
N LYS A 92 -28.62 56.54 42.44
CA LYS A 92 -28.32 57.99 42.38
C LYS A 92 -26.92 58.29 42.98
N LYS A 93 -26.05 58.90 42.16
CA LYS A 93 -25.00 59.87 42.60
C LYS A 93 -25.69 61.24 42.80
N PRO A 94 -25.17 62.26 43.54
CA PRO A 94 -23.79 62.75 43.36
C PRO A 94 -23.10 63.50 44.54
N SER A 95 -21.87 63.94 44.25
CA SER A 95 -21.09 65.02 44.90
C SER A 95 -20.55 64.72 46.31
N SER A 96 -19.51 65.34 46.85
CA SER A 96 -18.33 66.11 46.42
C SER A 96 -17.75 66.61 47.76
N ILE A 97 -16.43 66.57 47.93
CA ILE A 97 -15.63 67.32 48.92
C ILE A 97 -15.90 66.98 50.41
N ASN A 98 -14.93 66.34 51.06
CA ASN A 98 -14.40 66.89 52.31
C ASN A 98 -12.96 66.43 52.55
N ASN A 99 -12.01 67.36 52.39
CA ASN A 99 -10.67 67.23 52.95
C ASN A 99 -10.78 67.48 54.47
N HIS A 100 -10.42 66.50 55.28
CA HIS A 100 -10.08 66.74 56.68
C HIS A 100 -8.83 65.97 57.07
N LEU A 101 -7.70 66.67 56.94
CA LEU A 101 -6.49 66.47 57.72
C LEU A 101 -6.82 66.54 59.22
N MET A 102 -6.30 65.63 60.05
CA MET A 102 -5.86 65.78 61.47
C MET A 102 -5.43 64.39 61.99
N THR A 103 -4.49 64.14 62.91
CA THR A 103 -3.36 64.85 63.53
C THR A 103 -2.55 63.76 64.24
N MET A 104 -1.22 63.90 64.28
CA MET A 104 -0.27 63.05 65.01
C MET A 104 -0.55 63.03 66.52
N ASP A 105 -1.03 61.90 67.07
CA ASP A 105 -0.73 61.51 68.46
C ASP A 105 -1.15 60.05 68.73
N GLN A 106 -0.17 59.13 68.74
CA GLN A 106 -0.12 57.85 69.48
C GLN A 106 1.08 57.01 68.99
N LEU A 107 2.26 57.36 69.50
CA LEU A 107 3.46 56.54 69.43
C LEU A 107 3.49 55.63 70.67
N ASN A 108 3.06 54.36 70.58
CA ASN A 108 3.57 53.32 71.48
C ASN A 108 3.30 51.81 71.17
N ASP A 109 3.07 51.37 69.92
CA ASP A 109 2.96 49.92 69.59
C ASP A 109 3.65 49.61 68.24
N GLY A 110 4.91 50.03 68.11
CA GLY A 110 5.65 50.07 66.85
C GLY A 110 6.43 48.80 66.47
N GLU A 111 6.35 47.72 67.25
CA GLU A 111 7.06 46.47 66.95
C GLU A 111 6.08 45.38 66.44
N ASP A 112 4.91 45.17 67.06
CA ASP A 112 3.94 44.15 66.63
C ASP A 112 3.23 44.47 65.31
N THR A 113 2.94 45.75 65.04
CA THR A 113 2.30 46.17 63.79
C THR A 113 3.22 45.98 62.59
N VAL A 114 4.52 46.23 62.77
CA VAL A 114 5.52 46.14 61.70
C VAL A 114 5.76 44.68 61.28
N ASP A 115 5.66 43.73 62.20
CA ASP A 115 5.78 42.31 61.89
C ASP A 115 4.50 41.74 61.27
N GLU A 116 3.31 42.16 61.72
CA GLU A 116 2.03 41.80 61.07
C GLU A 116 1.90 42.36 59.63
N TYR A 117 2.42 43.57 59.38
CA TYR A 117 2.51 44.14 58.03
C TYR A 117 3.53 43.43 57.13
N LYS A 118 4.62 42.87 57.70
CA LYS A 118 5.58 42.06 56.94
C LYS A 118 5.02 40.67 56.64
N GLU A 119 4.42 40.01 57.62
CA GLU A 119 3.91 38.64 57.49
C GLU A 119 2.73 38.57 56.50
N ASN A 120 1.84 39.58 56.49
CA ASN A 120 0.77 39.69 55.49
C ASN A 120 1.30 39.98 54.07
N LYS A 121 2.35 40.80 53.96
CA LYS A 121 2.99 41.09 52.67
C LYS A 121 3.73 39.87 52.12
N GLU A 122 4.40 39.11 52.98
CA GLU A 122 5.05 37.84 52.64
C GLU A 122 4.01 36.78 52.26
N ALA A 123 2.85 36.74 52.92
CA ALA A 123 1.75 35.84 52.56
C ALA A 123 1.11 36.19 51.20
N GLU A 124 0.88 37.47 50.89
CA GLU A 124 0.44 37.92 49.57
C GLU A 124 1.47 37.58 48.48
N GLU A 125 2.77 37.83 48.72
CA GLU A 125 3.85 37.48 47.78
C GLU A 125 3.92 35.96 47.51
N VAL A 126 3.70 35.13 48.52
CA VAL A 126 3.68 33.65 48.38
C VAL A 126 2.45 33.14 47.63
N ASP A 127 1.28 33.77 47.79
CA ASP A 127 0.08 33.40 47.03
C ASP A 127 0.15 33.88 45.58
N GLU A 128 0.69 35.07 45.31
CA GLU A 128 1.00 35.54 43.94
C GLU A 128 2.01 34.60 43.23
N GLU A 129 3.03 34.10 43.93
CA GLU A 129 4.00 33.15 43.36
C GLU A 129 3.38 31.77 43.04
N LYS A 130 2.41 31.31 43.83
CA LYS A 130 1.68 30.05 43.56
C LYS A 130 0.78 30.19 42.33
N GLU A 131 0.06 31.31 42.21
CA GLU A 131 -0.79 31.59 41.04
C GLU A 131 0.03 31.65 39.74
N LEU A 132 1.21 32.28 39.77
CA LEU A 132 2.14 32.31 38.64
C LEU A 132 2.62 30.91 38.23
N LYS A 133 2.98 30.05 39.19
CA LYS A 133 3.39 28.66 38.91
C LYS A 133 2.27 27.82 38.30
N GLU A 134 1.04 27.95 38.81
CA GLU A 134 -0.12 27.25 38.23
C GLU A 134 -0.42 27.70 36.80
N MET A 135 -0.26 28.98 36.49
CA MET A 135 -0.45 29.50 35.14
C MET A 135 0.63 29.00 34.17
N GLU A 136 1.90 28.97 34.60
CA GLU A 136 2.98 28.38 33.81
C GLU A 136 2.77 26.90 33.53
N ASP A 137 2.28 26.12 34.51
CA ASP A 137 2.06 24.69 34.34
C ASP A 137 0.85 24.41 33.43
N LYS A 138 -0.20 25.24 33.49
CA LYS A 138 -1.33 25.22 32.55
C LYS A 138 -0.87 25.56 31.12
N GLU A 139 -0.01 26.57 30.96
CA GLU A 139 0.55 26.96 29.66
C GLU A 139 1.46 25.86 29.08
N LYS A 140 2.33 25.26 29.91
CA LYS A 140 3.18 24.11 29.51
C LYS A 140 2.32 22.93 29.06
N HIS A 141 1.26 22.62 29.80
CA HIS A 141 0.35 21.53 29.45
C HIS A 141 -0.44 21.81 28.17
N GLU A 142 -0.88 23.06 27.96
CA GLU A 142 -1.55 23.48 26.73
C GLU A 142 -0.62 23.39 25.52
N VAL A 143 0.65 23.78 25.67
CA VAL A 143 1.67 23.65 24.61
C VAL A 143 1.94 22.17 24.30
N GLU A 144 2.00 21.30 25.30
CA GLU A 144 2.20 19.86 25.11
C GLU A 144 0.99 19.19 24.42
N LEU A 145 -0.23 19.57 24.79
CA LEU A 145 -1.47 19.16 24.12
C LEU A 145 -1.51 19.64 22.67
N LYS A 146 -1.16 20.89 22.39
CA LYS A 146 -1.08 21.41 21.01
C LYS A 146 -0.02 20.69 20.20
N LYS A 147 1.15 20.42 20.79
CA LYS A 147 2.24 19.72 20.12
C LYS A 147 1.83 18.30 19.73
N THR A 148 1.25 17.55 20.67
CA THR A 148 0.72 16.20 20.39
C THR A 148 -0.39 16.24 19.32
N GLN A 149 -1.31 17.21 19.39
CA GLN A 149 -2.33 17.42 18.35
C GLN A 149 -1.72 17.68 16.97
N THR A 150 -0.72 18.56 16.86
CA THR A 150 -0.04 18.84 15.57
C THR A 150 0.68 17.61 15.03
N GLU A 151 1.37 16.83 15.88
CA GLU A 151 2.03 15.59 15.48
C GLU A 151 1.01 14.56 14.96
N HIS A 152 -0.17 14.47 15.56
CA HIS A 152 -1.26 13.60 15.09
C HIS A 152 -1.90 14.09 13.79
N GLU A 153 -2.11 15.40 13.63
CA GLU A 153 -2.62 15.98 12.38
C GLU A 153 -1.65 15.74 11.21
N GLU A 154 -0.36 15.89 11.44
CA GLU A 154 0.66 15.57 10.43
C GLU A 154 0.64 14.08 10.03
N LEU A 155 0.48 13.17 11.00
CA LEU A 155 0.36 11.73 10.72
C LEU A 155 -0.91 11.42 9.92
N ARG A 156 -2.03 12.07 10.26
CA ARG A 156 -3.30 11.95 9.52
C ARG A 156 -3.19 12.46 8.10
N GLU A 157 -2.51 13.59 7.88
CA GLU A 157 -2.29 14.13 6.54
C GLU A 157 -1.42 13.20 5.70
N LYS A 158 -0.34 12.66 6.28
CA LYS A 158 0.53 11.66 5.62
C LYS A 158 -0.28 10.42 5.22
N LEU A 159 -1.14 9.92 6.10
CA LEU A 159 -2.03 8.79 5.84
C LEU A 159 -3.01 9.10 4.70
N SER A 160 -3.68 10.26 4.72
CA SER A 160 -4.58 10.71 3.64
C SER A 160 -3.85 10.81 2.30
N ASN A 161 -2.62 11.32 2.30
CA ASN A 161 -1.81 11.46 1.09
C ASN A 161 -1.37 10.11 0.52
N LEU A 162 -1.10 9.10 1.36
CA LEU A 162 -0.81 7.73 0.91
C LEU A 162 -2.06 7.03 0.38
N GLU A 163 -3.21 7.19 1.03
CA GLU A 163 -4.49 6.64 0.57
C GLU A 163 -4.91 7.23 -0.79
N LYS A 164 -4.78 8.54 -0.98
CA LYS A 164 -5.06 9.21 -2.27
C LYS A 164 -4.15 8.71 -3.39
N LYS A 165 -2.89 8.35 -3.09
CA LYS A 165 -1.98 7.77 -4.11
C LYS A 165 -2.40 6.37 -4.56
N ILE A 166 -3.15 5.64 -3.74
CA ILE A 166 -3.72 4.32 -4.08
C ILE A 166 -5.06 4.49 -4.85
N LEU A 167 -5.71 5.64 -4.73
CA LEU A 167 -6.97 5.99 -5.40
C LEU A 167 -6.72 6.94 -6.58
N VAL A 168 -6.22 6.43 -7.71
CA VAL A 168 -6.01 7.27 -8.90
C VAL A 168 -7.29 7.37 -9.72
N GLY A 169 -7.94 8.53 -9.69
CA GLY A 169 -9.06 8.86 -10.59
C GLY A 169 -10.42 8.25 -10.22
N GLY A 170 -10.62 7.88 -8.95
CA GLY A 170 -11.89 7.32 -8.46
C GLY A 170 -12.00 5.79 -8.55
N GLU A 171 -10.98 5.12 -9.10
CA GLU A 171 -10.88 3.66 -9.07
C GLU A 171 -9.83 3.22 -8.03
N ASN A 172 -10.19 2.27 -7.17
CA ASN A 172 -9.24 1.60 -6.28
C ASN A 172 -8.27 0.76 -7.12
N LEU A 173 -6.97 1.09 -7.11
CA LEU A 173 -5.95 0.30 -7.83
C LEU A 173 -5.97 -1.19 -7.40
N LEU A 174 -6.36 -1.45 -6.16
CA LEU A 174 -6.46 -2.79 -5.60
C LEU A 174 -7.59 -3.62 -6.23
N GLU A 175 -8.77 -3.03 -6.40
CA GLU A 175 -9.91 -3.71 -7.04
C GLU A 175 -9.62 -4.01 -8.51
N LYS A 176 -8.96 -3.08 -9.19
CA LYS A 176 -8.54 -3.28 -10.59
C LYS A 176 -7.54 -4.42 -10.73
N ALA A 177 -6.57 -4.51 -9.82
CA ALA A 177 -5.60 -5.60 -9.80
C ALA A 177 -6.29 -6.95 -9.58
N GLN A 178 -7.23 -7.03 -8.63
CA GLN A 178 -8.00 -8.26 -8.35
C GLN A 178 -8.85 -8.69 -9.55
N LEU A 179 -9.54 -7.77 -10.21
CA LEU A 179 -10.32 -8.08 -11.41
C LEU A 179 -9.42 -8.59 -12.54
N GLN A 180 -8.25 -7.98 -12.71
CA GLN A 180 -7.28 -8.41 -13.71
C GLN A 180 -6.72 -9.81 -13.40
N GLU A 181 -6.44 -10.10 -12.13
CA GLU A 181 -6.01 -11.43 -11.67
C GLU A 181 -7.08 -12.49 -11.93
N GLN A 182 -8.35 -12.20 -11.63
CA GLN A 182 -9.46 -13.12 -11.90
C GLN A 182 -9.62 -13.40 -13.41
N LEU A 183 -9.45 -12.39 -14.27
CA LEU A 183 -9.47 -12.55 -15.72
C LEU A 183 -8.32 -13.44 -16.21
N LEU A 184 -7.10 -13.22 -15.67
CA LEU A 184 -5.92 -14.02 -15.96
C LEU A 184 -6.14 -15.48 -15.51
N GLU A 185 -6.70 -15.69 -14.33
CA GLU A 185 -6.98 -17.02 -13.80
C GLU A 185 -8.04 -17.75 -14.65
N ALA A 186 -9.11 -17.06 -15.06
CA ALA A 186 -10.12 -17.62 -15.96
C ALA A 186 -9.51 -18.04 -17.30
N SER A 187 -8.65 -17.19 -17.88
CA SER A 187 -7.91 -17.51 -19.11
C SER A 187 -6.97 -18.69 -18.93
N ALA A 188 -6.25 -18.77 -17.81
CA ALA A 188 -5.35 -19.86 -17.48
C ALA A 188 -6.10 -21.20 -17.35
N ARG A 189 -7.25 -21.21 -16.67
CA ARG A 189 -8.12 -22.39 -16.56
C ARG A 189 -8.64 -22.84 -17.92
N GLU A 190 -9.04 -21.91 -18.79
CA GLU A 190 -9.48 -22.25 -20.15
C GLU A 190 -8.34 -22.90 -20.96
N LEU A 191 -7.13 -22.33 -20.90
CA LEU A 191 -5.94 -22.90 -21.52
C LEU A 191 -5.61 -24.29 -20.99
N GLU A 192 -5.72 -24.51 -19.68
CA GLU A 192 -5.49 -25.83 -19.09
C GLU A 192 -6.50 -26.86 -19.57
N GLN A 193 -7.78 -26.48 -19.69
CA GLN A 193 -8.79 -27.36 -20.28
C GLN A 193 -8.51 -27.65 -21.75
N ARG A 194 -8.07 -26.67 -22.54
CA ARG A 194 -7.67 -26.88 -23.94
C ARG A 194 -6.49 -27.85 -24.04
N LYS A 195 -5.46 -27.67 -23.20
CA LYS A 195 -4.31 -28.58 -23.12
C LYS A 195 -4.73 -30.01 -22.76
N LYS A 196 -5.60 -30.18 -21.76
CA LYS A 196 -6.13 -31.51 -21.39
C LYS A 196 -6.87 -32.17 -22.55
N ARG A 197 -7.72 -31.42 -23.27
CA ARG A 197 -8.43 -31.95 -24.45
C ARG A 197 -7.45 -32.33 -25.58
N GLU A 198 -6.43 -31.52 -25.82
CA GLU A 198 -5.39 -31.81 -26.80
C GLU A 198 -4.59 -33.07 -26.43
N GLU A 199 -4.21 -33.21 -25.16
CA GLU A 199 -3.52 -34.39 -24.64
C GLU A 199 -4.37 -35.66 -24.76
N GLN A 200 -5.67 -35.58 -24.43
CA GLN A 200 -6.60 -36.70 -24.61
C GLN A 200 -6.70 -37.14 -26.07
N LEU A 201 -6.89 -36.19 -26.99
CA LEU A 201 -6.93 -36.49 -28.43
C LEU A 201 -5.60 -37.09 -28.92
N ARG A 202 -4.48 -36.60 -28.40
CA ARG A 202 -3.15 -37.12 -28.73
C ARG A 202 -2.96 -38.56 -28.23
N GLN A 203 -3.43 -38.87 -27.03
CA GLN A 203 -3.40 -40.23 -26.48
C GLN A 203 -4.30 -41.17 -27.29
N GLU A 204 -5.52 -40.76 -27.63
CA GLU A 204 -6.41 -41.57 -28.47
C GLU A 204 -5.81 -41.84 -29.86
N LEU A 205 -5.13 -40.84 -30.46
CA LEU A 205 -4.43 -41.03 -31.73
C LEU A 205 -3.29 -42.04 -31.58
N GLN A 206 -2.49 -41.94 -30.52
CA GLN A 206 -1.43 -42.93 -30.22
C GLN A 206 -2.00 -44.33 -29.97
N GLU A 207 -3.09 -44.45 -29.22
CA GLU A 207 -3.76 -45.73 -28.98
C GLU A 207 -4.33 -46.33 -30.28
N LYS A 208 -4.91 -45.51 -31.16
CA LYS A 208 -5.38 -45.95 -32.48
C LYS A 208 -4.21 -46.35 -33.39
N GLU A 209 -3.07 -45.66 -33.30
CA GLU A 209 -1.83 -46.04 -34.00
C GLU A 209 -1.25 -47.36 -33.47
N VAL A 210 -1.35 -47.65 -32.17
CA VAL A 210 -0.83 -48.87 -31.53
C VAL A 210 -1.81 -50.06 -31.63
N CYS A 211 -3.13 -49.81 -31.59
CA CYS A 211 -4.20 -50.82 -31.68
C CYS A 211 -4.50 -51.25 -33.14
N CYS A 212 -3.98 -50.51 -34.13
CA CYS A 212 -3.90 -50.97 -35.51
C CYS A 212 -2.49 -51.52 -35.86
N PRO A 213 -2.03 -52.66 -35.31
CA PRO A 213 -0.90 -53.36 -35.91
C PRO A 213 -1.44 -54.19 -37.08
N VAL A 214 -1.72 -53.55 -38.23
CA VAL A 214 -1.97 -54.07 -39.60
C VAL A 214 -2.76 -52.94 -40.29
N ILE A 215 -2.24 -52.21 -41.28
CA ILE A 215 -1.91 -52.66 -42.64
C ILE A 215 -0.71 -51.86 -43.18
N LEU A 216 0.51 -52.41 -43.04
CA LEU A 216 1.63 -52.18 -43.97
C LEU A 216 2.36 -53.51 -44.23
N LYS A 217 1.57 -54.56 -44.51
CA LYS A 217 2.00 -55.73 -45.30
C LYS A 217 0.98 -55.94 -46.41
N VAL A 218 0.88 -54.97 -47.31
CA VAL A 218 0.30 -55.26 -48.62
C VAL A 218 1.32 -56.15 -49.34
N ARG A 219 1.09 -57.47 -49.29
CA ARG A 219 1.63 -58.38 -50.30
C ARG A 219 1.21 -57.84 -51.67
N PRO A 220 2.10 -57.74 -52.66
CA PRO A 220 1.71 -57.33 -54.00
C PRO A 220 0.97 -58.47 -54.69
N SER A 221 -0.30 -58.69 -54.34
CA SER A 221 -1.22 -59.45 -55.19
C SER A 221 -1.75 -58.52 -56.26
N HIS A 222 -1.42 -58.85 -57.50
CA HIS A 222 -1.76 -58.13 -58.71
C HIS A 222 -3.26 -57.83 -58.80
N SER A 223 -3.62 -56.56 -58.94
CA SER A 223 -4.88 -56.15 -59.56
C SER A 223 -4.68 -54.85 -60.37
N PRO A 224 -5.16 -54.77 -61.61
CA PRO A 224 -4.81 -53.72 -62.56
C PRO A 224 -5.74 -52.51 -62.38
N GLY A 225 -5.47 -51.66 -61.39
CA GLY A 225 -6.29 -50.45 -61.16
C GLY A 225 -5.54 -49.21 -60.64
N VAL A 226 -4.29 -49.37 -60.18
CA VAL A 226 -3.54 -48.30 -59.48
C VAL A 226 -2.67 -47.41 -60.39
N HIS A 227 -2.76 -47.56 -61.71
CA HIS A 227 -1.94 -46.77 -62.64
C HIS A 227 -2.36 -45.30 -62.78
N SER A 228 -3.61 -44.95 -62.44
CA SER A 228 -4.08 -43.56 -62.52
C SER A 228 -3.55 -42.68 -61.39
N VAL A 229 -3.54 -43.17 -60.15
CA VAL A 229 -3.12 -42.37 -58.97
C VAL A 229 -1.61 -42.11 -58.97
N SER A 230 -0.80 -43.11 -59.35
CA SER A 230 0.66 -42.95 -59.45
C SER A 230 1.07 -41.97 -60.56
N GLN A 231 0.34 -41.94 -61.68
CA GLN A 231 0.59 -40.98 -62.76
C GLN A 231 0.16 -39.55 -62.37
N VAL A 232 -0.91 -39.40 -61.58
CA VAL A 232 -1.36 -38.09 -61.08
C VAL A 232 -0.37 -37.54 -60.04
N CYS A 233 0.12 -38.35 -59.11
CA CYS A 233 1.16 -37.93 -58.16
C CYS A 233 2.47 -37.54 -58.87
N ALA A 234 2.94 -38.34 -59.82
CA ALA A 234 4.17 -38.02 -60.57
C ALA A 234 4.04 -36.75 -61.44
N ARG A 235 2.84 -36.44 -61.95
CA ARG A 235 2.58 -35.17 -62.67
C ARG A 235 2.58 -33.96 -61.74
N LEU A 236 1.99 -34.09 -60.55
CA LEU A 236 1.99 -33.02 -59.54
C LEU A 236 3.41 -32.70 -59.02
N ASP A 237 4.25 -33.72 -58.83
CA ASP A 237 5.63 -33.52 -58.40
C ASP A 237 6.50 -32.87 -59.49
N ASN A 238 6.29 -33.22 -60.76
CA ASN A 238 6.95 -32.55 -61.88
C ASN A 238 6.49 -31.09 -62.05
N LEU A 239 5.21 -30.80 -61.80
CA LEU A 239 4.70 -29.43 -61.81
C LEU A 239 5.28 -28.60 -60.66
N ARG A 240 5.42 -29.19 -59.46
CA ARG A 240 6.08 -28.55 -58.31
C ARG A 240 7.55 -28.24 -58.61
N LYS A 241 8.30 -29.20 -59.16
CA LYS A 241 9.70 -28.99 -59.56
C LYS A 241 9.85 -27.91 -60.64
N LYS A 242 9.00 -27.89 -61.67
CA LYS A 242 9.01 -26.83 -62.68
C LYS A 242 8.69 -25.46 -62.10
N LYS A 243 7.71 -25.35 -61.19
CA LYS A 243 7.37 -24.10 -60.52
C LYS A 243 8.54 -23.57 -59.68
N GLN A 244 9.26 -24.46 -59.00
CA GLN A 244 10.40 -24.12 -58.15
C GLN A 244 11.62 -23.63 -58.95
N ILE A 245 11.84 -24.19 -60.14
CA ILE A 245 12.89 -23.75 -61.08
C ILE A 245 12.56 -22.38 -61.68
N ILE A 246 11.27 -22.08 -61.93
CA ILE A 246 10.83 -20.77 -62.43
C ILE A 246 10.97 -19.68 -61.36
N THR A 247 10.77 -20.00 -60.09
CA THR A 247 10.91 -19.04 -58.98
C THR A 247 12.35 -18.75 -58.54
N GLN A 248 13.35 -19.45 -59.08
CA GLN A 248 14.78 -19.24 -58.77
C GLN A 248 15.60 -18.67 -59.94
N LYS A 249 14.94 -18.21 -61.01
CA LYS A 249 15.52 -17.37 -62.07
C LYS A 249 14.90 -15.99 -62.03
#